data_AF-A0A8H4QX20-F1
#
_entry.id   AF-A0A8H4QX20-F1
#
_cell.length_a   1.000
_cell.length_b   1.000
_cell.length_c   1.000
_cell.angle_alpha   90.00
_cell.angle_beta   90.00
_cell.angle_gamma   90.00
#
_symmetry.space_group_name_H-M   'P 1'
#
loop_
_entity.id
_entity.type
_entity.pdbx_description
1 polymer ?
#
loop_
_entity_poly.entity_id
_entity_poly.type
_entity_poly.pdbx_seq_one_letter_code
_entity_poly.pdbx_strand_id
1 'polypeptide(L)'
;MFSRLQNMPPTDADLAAQTLLEEGSYRFQSFNSSDAVTLGLSLRKRFRGTSRHLKGKGLVLSIQTIAGHTLFACTVGDLGNVNGIGDVSLDSWTCLEGMIDTVKRTGHSSYYVEKAMSAMGKTAKQMGLNSDSSLVSGGAFPIWLEVWRITIVEARI
;
A
#
# COMPACT_ATOMS: atom_id res chain seq x y z
N MET A 1 37.13 -21.46 15.25
CA MET A 1 35.97 -20.67 15.67
C MET A 1 35.51 -19.86 14.46
N PHE A 2 34.46 -20.31 13.77
CA PHE A 2 33.93 -19.62 12.60
C PHE A 2 33.01 -18.49 13.06
N SER A 3 33.35 -17.27 12.65
CA SER A 3 32.59 -16.06 12.91
C SER A 3 31.16 -16.21 12.39
N ARG A 4 30.18 -16.11 13.30
CA ARG A 4 28.80 -15.79 12.96
C ARG A 4 28.81 -14.40 12.33
N LEU A 5 28.83 -14.31 11.00
CA LEU A 5 28.37 -13.10 10.32
C LEU A 5 26.91 -12.93 10.74
N GLN A 6 26.69 -12.01 11.68
CA GLN A 6 25.36 -11.60 12.09
C GLN A 6 24.65 -11.11 10.83
N ASN A 7 23.62 -11.85 10.44
CA ASN A 7 22.66 -11.44 9.42
C ASN A 7 21.86 -10.29 10.04
N MET A 8 22.45 -9.08 10.08
CA MET A 8 21.78 -7.90 10.62
C MET A 8 20.51 -7.66 9.77
N PRO A 9 19.36 -7.43 10.42
CA PRO A 9 18.16 -7.12 9.68
C PRO A 9 18.39 -5.85 8.84
N PRO A 10 17.84 -5.78 7.62
CA PRO A 10 18.01 -4.62 6.75
C PRO A 10 17.52 -3.35 7.45
N THR A 11 18.27 -2.26 7.31
CA THR A 11 17.90 -0.96 7.86
C THR A 11 16.75 -0.35 7.07
N ASP A 12 16.05 0.64 7.62
CA ASP A 12 15.01 1.36 6.86
C ASP A 12 15.58 2.04 5.61
N ALA A 13 16.86 2.43 5.62
CA ALA A 13 17.55 2.96 4.43
C ALA A 13 17.73 1.87 3.36
N ASP A 14 18.14 0.65 3.75
CA ASP A 14 18.27 -0.48 2.83
C ASP A 14 16.91 -0.87 2.24
N LEU A 15 15.87 -0.90 3.08
CA LEU A 15 14.50 -1.20 2.65
C LEU A 15 13.97 -0.14 1.68
N ALA A 16 14.23 1.14 1.93
CA ALA A 16 13.86 2.23 1.03
C ALA A 16 14.58 2.11 -0.33
N ALA A 17 15.89 1.88 -0.31
CA ALA A 17 16.67 1.71 -1.54
C ALA A 17 16.18 0.52 -2.37
N GLN A 18 15.95 -0.63 -1.72
CA GLN A 18 15.43 -1.82 -2.39
C GLN A 18 14.04 -1.59 -2.98
N THR A 19 13.13 -0.97 -2.22
CA THR A 19 11.77 -0.68 -2.68
C THR A 19 11.79 0.24 -3.90
N LEU A 20 12.65 1.26 -3.92
CA LEU A 20 12.77 2.18 -5.05
C LEU A 20 13.18 1.47 -6.34
N LEU A 21 14.10 0.51 -6.26
CA LEU A 21 14.52 -0.31 -7.39
C LEU A 21 13.39 -1.20 -7.91
N GLU A 22 12.70 -1.90 -6.99
CA GLU A 22 11.57 -2.76 -7.34
C GLU A 22 10.42 -1.97 -7.97
N GLU A 23 10.11 -0.81 -7.40
CA GLU A 23 9.07 0.10 -7.88
C GLU A 23 9.36 0.62 -9.29
N GLY A 24 10.64 0.80 -9.64
CA GLY A 24 11.08 1.12 -11.00
C GLY A 24 10.82 0.02 -12.04
N SER A 25 10.75 -1.25 -11.60
CA SER A 25 10.64 -2.41 -12.49
C SER A 25 9.21 -2.81 -12.88
N TYR A 26 8.22 -2.50 -12.03
CA TYR A 26 6.83 -2.89 -12.27
C TYR A 26 6.12 -1.90 -13.20
N ARG A 27 5.97 -2.26 -14.48
CA ARG A 27 5.36 -1.44 -15.52
C ARG A 27 4.34 -2.25 -16.31
N PHE A 28 3.21 -1.64 -16.63
CA PHE A 28 2.20 -2.21 -17.54
C PHE A 28 2.35 -1.60 -18.92
N GLN A 29 2.17 -2.39 -19.99
CA GLN A 29 2.10 -1.85 -21.35
C GLN A 29 0.86 -0.95 -21.53
N SER A 30 -0.25 -1.38 -20.95
CA SER A 30 -1.53 -0.67 -20.91
C SER A 30 -2.29 -1.05 -19.64
N PHE A 31 -3.20 -0.18 -19.20
CA PHE A 31 -4.06 -0.48 -18.06
C PHE A 31 -5.44 0.14 -18.25
N ASN A 32 -6.47 -0.68 -18.30
CA ASN A 32 -7.87 -0.27 -18.44
C ASN A 32 -8.74 -0.78 -17.29
N SER A 33 -10.04 -0.44 -17.30
CA SER A 33 -10.97 -0.83 -16.24
C SER A 33 -11.13 -2.35 -16.07
N SER A 34 -11.04 -3.14 -17.13
CA SER A 34 -11.07 -4.61 -17.04
C SER A 34 -9.82 -5.16 -16.36
N ASP A 35 -8.66 -4.56 -16.63
CA ASP A 35 -7.40 -4.90 -15.95
C ASP A 35 -7.48 -4.56 -14.46
N ALA A 36 -8.08 -3.41 -14.11
CA ALA A 36 -8.33 -3.03 -12.72
C ALA A 36 -9.21 -4.05 -11.98
N VAL A 37 -10.32 -4.48 -12.58
CA VAL A 37 -11.19 -5.50 -11.99
C VAL A 37 -10.44 -6.82 -11.82
N THR A 38 -9.69 -7.25 -12.83
CA THR A 38 -8.94 -8.52 -12.81
C THR A 38 -7.85 -8.50 -11.74
N LEU A 39 -7.09 -7.42 -11.66
CA LEU A 39 -6.06 -7.21 -10.66
C LEU A 39 -6.66 -7.18 -9.24
N GLY A 40 -7.73 -6.40 -9.04
CA GLY A 40 -8.43 -6.29 -7.77
C GLY A 40 -8.96 -7.63 -7.26
N LEU A 41 -9.61 -8.41 -8.13
CA LEU A 41 -10.08 -9.75 -7.80
C LEU A 41 -8.93 -10.72 -7.50
N SER A 42 -7.82 -10.61 -8.21
CA SER A 42 -6.63 -11.43 -7.98
C SER A 42 -5.98 -11.14 -6.63
N LEU A 43 -5.86 -9.86 -6.26
CA LEU A 43 -5.36 -9.42 -4.95
C LEU A 43 -6.28 -9.89 -3.83
N ARG A 44 -7.61 -9.73 -4.00
CA ARG A 44 -8.60 -10.28 -3.06
C ARG A 44 -8.45 -11.79 -2.87
N LYS A 45 -8.37 -12.55 -3.96
CA LYS A 45 -8.18 -14.01 -3.92
C LYS A 45 -6.89 -14.37 -3.19
N ARG A 46 -5.79 -13.69 -3.49
CA ARG A 46 -4.50 -13.91 -2.83
C ARG A 46 -4.55 -13.59 -1.34
N PHE A 47 -5.13 -12.46 -0.94
CA PHE A 47 -5.26 -12.08 0.47
C PHE A 47 -6.05 -13.11 1.27
N ARG A 48 -7.15 -13.63 0.71
CA ARG A 48 -7.96 -14.69 1.35
C ARG A 48 -7.18 -15.97 1.63
N GLY A 49 -6.12 -16.25 0.86
CA GLY A 49 -5.23 -17.38 1.09
C GLY A 49 -4.14 -17.14 2.14
N THR A 50 -4.04 -15.93 2.71
CA THR A 50 -2.98 -15.61 3.67
C THR A 50 -3.35 -16.04 5.10
N SER A 51 -2.34 -16.35 5.91
CA SER A 51 -2.51 -16.64 7.34
C SER A 51 -3.12 -15.49 8.12
N ARG A 52 -2.98 -14.24 7.65
CA ARG A 52 -3.61 -13.06 8.27
C ARG A 52 -5.11 -13.11 8.15
N HIS A 53 -5.64 -13.40 6.96
CA HIS A 53 -7.08 -13.54 6.77
C HIS A 53 -7.64 -14.72 7.56
N LEU A 54 -6.91 -15.84 7.62
CA LEU A 54 -7.29 -17.00 8.45
C LEU A 54 -7.34 -16.68 9.95
N LYS A 55 -6.63 -15.64 10.40
CA LYS A 55 -6.67 -15.11 11.78
C LYS A 55 -7.74 -14.03 11.98
N GLY A 56 -8.66 -13.87 11.02
CA GLY A 56 -9.76 -12.90 11.10
C GLY A 56 -9.33 -11.45 10.83
N LYS A 57 -8.29 -11.23 10.01
CA LYS A 57 -7.93 -9.89 9.52
C LYS A 57 -8.62 -9.57 8.20
N GLY A 58 -9.06 -8.32 8.10
CA GLY A 58 -9.69 -7.76 6.92
C GLY A 58 -8.71 -7.01 6.01
N LEU A 59 -9.21 -6.59 4.85
CA LEU A 59 -8.52 -5.80 3.84
C LEU A 59 -9.51 -4.84 3.19
N VAL A 60 -9.11 -3.60 2.99
CA VAL A 60 -9.75 -2.69 2.04
C VAL A 60 -8.82 -2.45 0.86
N LEU A 61 -9.37 -2.37 -0.34
CA LEU A 61 -8.60 -2.23 -1.56
C LEU A 61 -9.29 -1.22 -2.48
N SER A 62 -8.50 -0.34 -3.09
CA SER A 62 -8.98 0.66 -4.03
C SER A 62 -7.99 0.89 -5.17
N ILE A 63 -8.50 0.82 -6.39
CA ILE A 63 -7.78 1.05 -7.63
C ILE A 63 -8.41 2.28 -8.25
N GLN A 64 -7.65 3.36 -8.33
CA GLN A 64 -8.15 4.65 -8.80
C GLN A 64 -7.28 5.19 -9.94
N THR A 65 -7.76 6.22 -10.61
CA THR A 65 -6.92 7.04 -11.48
C THR A 65 -6.23 8.13 -10.66
N ILE A 66 -5.22 8.79 -11.21
CA ILE A 66 -4.58 9.93 -10.53
C ILE A 66 -5.57 11.07 -10.25
N ALA A 67 -6.63 11.18 -11.07
CA ALA A 67 -7.74 12.12 -10.91
C ALA A 67 -8.76 11.70 -9.83
N GLY A 68 -8.60 10.53 -9.20
CA GLY A 68 -9.48 10.02 -8.15
C GLY A 68 -10.70 9.23 -8.64
N HIS A 69 -10.83 8.96 -9.94
CA HIS A 69 -11.89 8.07 -10.42
C HIS A 69 -11.59 6.63 -9.99
N THR A 70 -12.51 6.01 -9.23
CA THR A 70 -12.39 4.62 -8.79
C THR A 70 -12.71 3.67 -9.93
N LEU A 71 -11.78 2.78 -10.27
CA LEU A 71 -11.94 1.73 -11.27
C LEU A 71 -12.31 0.39 -10.63
N PHE A 72 -11.87 0.14 -9.39
CA PHE A 72 -12.24 -1.02 -8.59
C PHE A 72 -12.08 -0.70 -7.10
N ALA A 73 -13.01 -1.14 -6.28
CA ALA A 73 -12.89 -1.10 -4.82
C ALA A 73 -13.55 -2.32 -4.20
N CYS A 74 -12.95 -2.88 -3.15
CA CYS A 74 -13.56 -3.97 -2.41
C CYS A 74 -13.08 -4.06 -0.96
N THR A 75 -13.94 -4.64 -0.13
CA THR A 75 -13.61 -5.07 1.23
C THR A 75 -13.49 -6.60 1.27
N VAL A 76 -12.53 -7.11 2.01
CA VAL A 76 -12.38 -8.54 2.34
C VAL A 76 -12.38 -8.67 3.85
N GLY A 77 -13.35 -9.40 4.40
CA GLY A 77 -13.56 -9.44 5.85
C GLY A 77 -15.04 -9.29 6.20
N ASP A 78 -15.34 -9.37 7.49
CA ASP A 78 -16.69 -9.18 8.02
C ASP A 78 -16.78 -7.81 8.69
N LEU A 79 -17.63 -6.94 8.14
CA LEU A 79 -17.93 -5.59 8.67
C LEU A 79 -18.59 -5.63 10.07
N GLY A 80 -19.00 -6.80 10.51
CA GLY A 80 -19.52 -7.08 11.85
C GLY A 80 -19.75 -8.57 12.01
N ASN A 81 -18.96 -9.24 12.85
CA ASN A 81 -19.24 -10.60 13.29
C ASN A 81 -20.28 -10.57 14.43
N VAL A 82 -21.07 -11.63 14.60
CA VAL A 82 -21.97 -11.84 15.75
C VAL A 82 -21.24 -11.68 17.09
N ASN A 83 -19.92 -11.88 17.10
CA ASN A 83 -19.04 -11.68 18.25
C ASN A 83 -18.55 -10.22 18.45
N GLY A 84 -19.03 -9.25 17.68
CA GLY A 84 -18.73 -7.81 17.85
C GLY A 84 -17.34 -7.34 17.42
N ILE A 85 -16.51 -8.23 16.88
CA ILE A 85 -15.18 -7.89 16.35
C ILE A 85 -15.30 -7.76 14.82
N GLY A 86 -15.45 -6.52 14.33
CA GLY A 86 -15.32 -6.20 12.91
C GLY A 86 -13.84 -6.09 12.53
N ASP A 87 -13.44 -6.72 11.43
CA ASP A 87 -12.05 -6.72 10.98
C ASP A 87 -11.70 -5.56 10.05
N VAL A 88 -12.72 -4.82 9.60
CA VAL A 88 -12.63 -3.58 8.81
C VAL A 88 -13.54 -2.52 9.44
N SER A 89 -12.96 -1.35 9.74
CA SER A 89 -13.64 -0.21 10.35
C SER A 89 -13.70 1.00 9.41
N LEU A 90 -14.39 2.08 9.80
CA LEU A 90 -14.35 3.35 9.07
C LEU A 90 -12.92 3.90 8.93
N ASP A 91 -12.11 3.76 9.99
CA ASP A 91 -10.70 4.19 9.99
C ASP A 91 -9.85 3.47 8.95
N SER A 92 -10.28 2.27 8.52
CA SER A 92 -9.60 1.50 7.47
C SER A 92 -9.62 2.25 6.13
N TRP A 93 -10.75 2.85 5.77
CA TRP A 93 -10.89 3.64 4.56
C TRP A 93 -10.17 4.98 4.65
N THR A 94 -10.22 5.65 5.82
CA THR A 94 -9.45 6.88 6.08
C THR A 94 -7.95 6.65 5.92
N CYS A 95 -7.44 5.53 6.47
CA CYS A 95 -6.04 5.13 6.30
C CYS A 95 -5.69 4.88 4.82
N LEU A 96 -6.56 4.19 4.08
CA LEU A 96 -6.39 3.94 2.65
C LEU A 96 -6.30 5.24 1.84
N GLU A 97 -7.15 6.23 2.11
CA GLU A 97 -7.08 7.54 1.45
C GLU A 97 -5.77 8.29 1.77
N GLY A 98 -5.31 8.27 3.02
CA GLY A 98 -4.02 8.86 3.38
C GLY A 98 -2.83 8.23 2.65
N MET A 99 -2.87 6.91 2.40
CA MET A 99 -1.87 6.22 1.60
C MET A 99 -1.97 6.57 0.11
N ILE A 100 -3.18 6.72 -0.45
CA ILE A 100 -3.41 7.22 -1.82
C ILE A 100 -2.82 8.61 -2.01
N ASP A 101 -3.10 9.52 -1.09
CA ASP A 101 -2.60 10.90 -1.16
C ASP A 101 -1.08 10.95 -1.10
N THR A 102 -0.47 10.08 -0.28
CA THR A 102 0.99 9.92 -0.23
C THR A 102 1.55 9.57 -1.61
N VAL A 103 0.96 8.59 -2.31
CA VAL A 103 1.43 8.19 -3.65
C VAL A 103 1.14 9.27 -4.68
N LYS A 104 -0.04 9.89 -4.67
CA LYS A 104 -0.40 10.97 -5.61
C LYS A 104 0.57 12.16 -5.52
N ARG A 105 0.97 12.53 -4.30
CA ARG A 105 1.82 13.71 -4.05
C ARG A 105 3.31 13.42 -4.25
N THR A 106 3.77 12.23 -3.91
CA THR A 106 5.21 11.88 -4.01
C THR A 106 5.58 11.19 -5.32
N GLY A 107 4.61 10.56 -5.98
CA GLY A 107 4.88 9.66 -7.10
C GLY A 107 5.61 8.39 -6.68
N HIS A 108 5.61 8.01 -5.39
CA HIS A 108 6.23 6.78 -4.90
C HIS A 108 5.29 6.02 -3.97
N SER A 109 5.49 4.71 -3.87
CA SER A 109 4.75 3.82 -2.98
C SER A 109 4.79 4.33 -1.54
N SER A 110 3.68 4.21 -0.82
CA SER A 110 3.63 4.73 0.56
C SER A 110 4.59 4.01 1.48
N TYR A 111 4.95 2.76 1.17
CA TYR A 111 5.96 1.99 1.90
C TYR A 111 7.37 2.56 1.68
N TYR A 112 7.74 2.90 0.44
CA TYR A 112 9.00 3.60 0.18
C TYR A 112 9.07 4.91 0.96
N VAL A 113 8.00 5.71 0.91
CA VAL A 113 7.96 7.01 1.59
C VAL A 113 8.06 6.83 3.11
N GLU A 114 7.36 5.87 3.69
CA GLU A 114 7.45 5.52 5.11
C GLU A 114 8.90 5.20 5.51
N LYS A 115 9.56 4.31 4.76
CA LYS A 115 10.93 3.86 5.06
C LYS A 115 11.97 4.96 4.85
N ALA A 116 11.85 5.73 3.78
CA ALA A 116 12.71 6.87 3.53
C ALA A 116 12.57 7.93 4.64
N MET A 117 11.35 8.18 5.13
CA MET A 117 11.10 9.09 6.23
C MET A 117 11.72 8.61 7.55
N SER A 118 11.51 7.34 7.90
CA SER A 118 12.10 6.73 9.09
C SER A 118 13.63 6.76 9.04
N ALA A 119 14.23 6.46 7.89
CA ALA A 119 15.68 6.53 7.70
C ALA A 119 16.23 7.96 7.87
N MET A 120 15.47 8.98 7.48
CA MET A 120 15.83 10.39 7.68
C MET A 120 15.52 10.92 9.08
N GLY A 121 14.83 10.16 9.93
CA GLY A 121 14.32 10.64 11.22
C GLY A 121 13.31 11.79 11.08
N LYS A 122 12.63 11.91 9.93
CA LYS A 122 11.69 13.00 9.64
C LYS A 122 10.25 12.56 9.83
N THR A 123 9.46 13.45 10.43
CA THR A 123 8.00 13.29 10.55
C THR A 123 7.28 13.70 9.26
N ALA A 124 6.05 13.23 9.08
CA ALA A 124 5.19 13.61 7.94
C ALA A 124 5.06 15.14 7.82
N LYS A 125 4.90 15.82 8.97
CA LYS A 125 4.82 17.27 9.05
C LYS A 125 6.05 17.99 8.50
N GLN A 126 7.24 17.46 8.76
CA GLN A 126 8.51 18.00 8.25
C GLN A 126 8.72 17.75 6.75
N MET A 127 7.96 16.82 6.15
CA MET A 127 7.99 16.49 4.72
C MET A 127 6.86 17.16 3.92
N GLY A 128 6.13 18.10 4.54
CA GLY A 128 4.97 18.75 3.92
C GLY A 128 3.82 17.79 3.63
N LEU A 129 3.76 16.66 4.36
CA LEU A 129 2.64 15.71 4.41
C LEU A 129 1.76 16.10 5.59
N ASN A 130 1.09 17.23 5.49
CA ASN A 130 0.16 17.72 6.51
C ASN A 130 -1.26 17.65 5.96
N SER A 131 -1.84 16.46 5.91
CA SER A 131 -3.28 16.34 6.14
C SER A 131 -3.45 15.70 7.52
N ASP A 132 -4.45 16.13 8.29
CA ASP A 132 -4.75 15.59 9.63
C ASP A 132 -5.08 14.08 9.61
N SER A 133 -5.13 13.48 8.42
CA SER A 133 -5.36 12.05 8.15
C SER A 133 -4.18 11.31 7.50
N SER A 134 -3.05 11.97 7.19
CA SER A 134 -1.91 11.32 6.52
C SER A 134 -0.93 10.68 7.50
N LEU A 135 -1.36 9.60 8.17
CA LEU A 135 -0.39 8.63 8.69
C LEU A 135 0.26 7.96 7.49
N VAL A 136 1.54 8.25 7.25
CA VAL A 136 2.33 7.61 6.20
C VAL A 136 2.55 6.17 6.61
N SER A 137 1.73 5.28 6.06
CA SER A 137 1.77 3.84 6.30
C SER A 137 1.95 3.11 4.96
N GLY A 138 2.66 1.99 4.99
CA GLY A 138 2.89 1.16 3.82
C GLY A 138 1.64 0.42 3.34
N GLY A 139 1.44 0.43 2.03
CA GLY A 139 0.39 -0.34 1.35
C GLY A 139 0.16 0.13 -0.08
N ALA A 140 0.20 1.44 -0.31
CA ALA A 140 -0.11 2.03 -1.59
C ALA A 140 1.02 1.89 -2.61
N PHE A 141 0.69 1.65 -3.90
CA PHE A 141 1.66 1.37 -4.95
C PHE A 141 1.26 1.90 -6.34
N PRO A 142 2.00 2.85 -6.94
CA PRO A 142 1.64 3.44 -8.23
C PRO A 142 1.61 2.43 -9.38
N ILE A 143 0.63 2.55 -10.30
CA ILE A 143 0.60 1.75 -11.54
C ILE A 143 1.21 2.53 -12.69
N TRP A 144 2.46 2.24 -12.93
CA TRP A 144 3.16 2.83 -14.04
C TRP A 144 2.80 2.12 -15.34
N LEU A 145 2.51 2.89 -16.38
CA LEU A 145 2.51 2.38 -17.74
C LEU A 145 3.89 2.61 -18.36
N GLU A 146 4.26 1.78 -19.33
CA GLU A 146 5.52 1.98 -20.09
C GLU A 146 5.54 3.31 -20.85
N VAL A 147 4.36 3.90 -21.10
CA VAL A 147 4.23 5.15 -21.87
C VAL A 147 3.64 6.32 -21.06
N TRP A 148 2.91 6.09 -19.95
CA TRP A 148 2.25 7.12 -19.11
C TRP A 148 1.98 6.68 -17.64
N ARG A 149 1.56 7.59 -16.75
CA ARG A 149 1.37 7.34 -15.29
C ARG A 149 -0.09 7.04 -14.90
N ILE A 150 -0.38 5.99 -14.12
CA ILE A 150 -1.65 5.73 -13.40
C ILE A 150 -1.32 5.32 -11.93
N THR A 151 -2.24 5.36 -10.96
CA THR A 151 -1.90 5.12 -9.53
C THR A 151 -2.83 4.09 -8.87
N ILE A 152 -2.33 2.98 -8.31
CA ILE A 152 -3.12 2.03 -7.48
C ILE A 152 -2.74 2.12 -5.99
N VAL A 153 -3.63 1.67 -5.09
CA VAL A 153 -3.32 1.47 -3.68
C VAL A 153 -3.84 0.13 -3.13
N GLU A 154 -2.94 -0.72 -2.64
CA GLU A 154 -3.27 -1.82 -1.71
C GLU A 154 -3.25 -1.23 -0.28
N ALA A 155 -4.12 -1.66 0.65
CA ALA A 155 -4.04 -1.22 2.05
C ALA A 155 -4.04 -2.44 2.96
N ARG A 156 -2.92 -2.70 3.64
CA ARG A 156 -2.80 -3.82 4.59
C ARG A 156 -3.07 -3.32 6.00
N ILE A 157 -4.01 -3.97 6.70
CA ILE A 157 -4.26 -3.81 8.14
C ILE A 157 -3.80 -5.09 8.88
#